data_AF-A0A6V7M644-F1
#
_entry.id   AF-A0A6V7M644-F1
#
_cell.length_a   1.000
_cell.length_b   1.000
_cell.length_c   1.000
_cell.angle_alpha   90.00
_cell.angle_beta   90.00
_cell.angle_gamma   90.00
#
_symmetry.space_group_name_H-M   'P 1'
#
loop_
_entity.id
_entity.type
_entity.pdbx_description
1 polymer ?
#
loop_
_entity_poly.entity_id
_entity_poly.type
_entity_poly.pdbx_seq_one_letter_code
_entity_poly.pdbx_strand_id
1 'polypeptide(L)' 'CPGTQSNDAGKASACAGCPNQNICASGATKQPDPGIALVKERLEAVKHKILILSGKGGVGKSTMTSLISRALAADDPDRN' A
#
# COMPACT_ATOMS: atom_id res chain seq x y z
N CYS A 1 4.59 10.27 -8.20
CA CYS A 1 4.28 9.29 -9.27
C CYS A 1 2.78 9.36 -9.55
N PRO A 2 2.33 9.51 -10.82
CA PRO A 2 0.92 9.64 -11.21
C PRO A 2 0.08 8.35 -11.03
N GLY A 3 0.69 7.24 -10.65
CA GLY A 3 0.03 5.94 -10.49
C GLY A 3 0.09 5.08 -11.76
N THR A 4 0.09 3.75 -11.60
CA THR A 4 0.30 2.79 -12.71
C THR A 4 -0.84 2.71 -13.70
N GLN A 5 -2.05 3.09 -13.29
CA GLN A 5 -3.24 3.13 -14.15
C GLN A 5 -3.36 4.44 -14.95
N SER A 6 -2.54 5.46 -14.64
CA SER A 6 -2.57 6.75 -15.33
C SER A 6 -2.06 6.64 -16.77
N ASN A 7 -2.58 7.48 -17.65
CA ASN A 7 -2.04 7.63 -19.01
C ASN A 7 -0.65 8.29 -19.04
N ASP A 8 -0.29 8.97 -17.94
CA ASP A 8 1.01 9.61 -17.74
C ASP A 8 2.02 8.71 -17.00
N ALA A 9 1.65 7.46 -16.69
CA ALA A 9 2.53 6.49 -16.06
C ALA A 9 3.79 6.27 -16.91
N GLY A 10 4.97 6.47 -16.30
CA GLY A 10 6.26 6.37 -16.99
C GLY A 10 6.61 7.56 -17.90
N LYS A 11 5.69 8.50 -18.11
CA LYS A 11 5.85 9.67 -19.01
C LYS A 11 5.97 11.00 -18.27
N ALA A 12 5.33 11.13 -17.11
CA ALA A 12 5.39 12.35 -16.31
C ALA A 12 6.80 12.64 -15.79
N SER A 13 7.12 13.91 -15.54
CA SER A 13 8.37 14.33 -14.91
C SER A 13 8.62 13.64 -13.56
N ALA A 14 7.55 13.37 -12.81
CA ALA A 14 7.58 12.62 -11.55
C ALA A 14 7.96 11.13 -11.69
N CYS A 15 8.13 10.62 -12.91
CA CYS A 15 8.62 9.26 -13.19
C CYS A 15 10.12 9.22 -13.55
N ALA A 16 10.76 10.37 -13.76
CA ALA A 16 12.18 10.42 -14.12
C ALA A 16 13.04 9.80 -13.02
N GLY A 17 13.92 8.86 -13.39
CA GLY A 17 14.78 8.14 -12.46
C GLY A 17 14.10 6.99 -11.69
N CYS A 18 12.83 6.70 -11.98
CA CYS A 18 12.17 5.52 -11.42
C CYS A 18 12.69 4.24 -12.08
N PRO A 19 13.18 3.23 -11.32
CA PRO A 19 13.65 1.97 -11.89
C PRO A 19 12.62 1.25 -12.78
N ASN A 20 11.34 1.48 -12.52
CA ASN A 20 10.23 0.85 -13.25
C ASN A 20 9.61 1.77 -14.33
N GLN A 21 10.28 2.87 -14.70
CA GLN A 21 9.73 3.86 -15.65
C GLN A 21 9.28 3.23 -16.97
N ASN A 22 10.14 2.40 -17.59
CA ASN A 22 9.85 1.75 -18.87
C ASN A 22 8.67 0.76 -18.77
N ILE A 23 8.58 0.03 -17.65
CA ILE A 23 7.49 -0.91 -17.38
C ILE A 23 6.15 -0.16 -17.22
N CYS A 24 6.18 0.99 -16.54
CA CYS A 24 5.01 1.85 -16.43
C CYS A 24 4.62 2.46 -17.78
N ALA A 25 5.60 2.89 -18.59
CA ALA A 25 5.36 3.50 -19.90
C ALA A 25 4.79 2.50 -20.93
N SER A 26 5.14 1.21 -20.82
CA SER A 26 4.66 0.15 -21.72
C SER A 26 3.18 -0.21 -21.51
N GLY A 27 2.58 0.20 -20.39
CA GLY A 27 1.21 -0.16 -20.03
C GLY A 27 1.05 -1.58 -19.48
N ALA A 28 2.13 -2.34 -19.31
CA ALA A 28 2.09 -3.69 -18.74
C ALA A 28 1.45 -3.72 -17.34
N THR A 29 1.60 -2.63 -16.58
CA THR A 29 1.04 -2.48 -15.23
C THR A 29 -0.47 -2.23 -15.18
N LYS A 30 -1.13 -2.05 -16.34
CA LYS A 30 -2.58 -1.90 -16.43
C LYS A 30 -3.32 -3.24 -16.38
N GLN A 31 -2.63 -4.34 -16.63
CA GLN A 31 -3.25 -5.66 -16.57
C GLN A 31 -3.73 -5.98 -15.15
N PRO A 32 -4.84 -6.74 -15.01
CA PRO A 32 -5.31 -7.19 -13.71
C PRO A 32 -4.24 -8.01 -13.01
N ASP A 33 -3.90 -7.64 -11.77
CA ASP A 33 -2.97 -8.40 -10.95
C ASP A 33 -3.70 -9.63 -10.36
N PRO A 34 -3.32 -10.87 -10.74
CA PRO A 34 -3.92 -12.07 -10.18
C PRO A 34 -3.75 -12.17 -8.65
N GLY A 35 -2.76 -11.48 -8.08
CA GLY A 35 -2.52 -11.38 -6.64
C GLY A 35 -3.63 -10.68 -5.87
N ILE A 36 -4.46 -9.83 -6.51
CA ILE A 36 -5.57 -9.14 -5.82
C ILE A 36 -6.58 -10.15 -5.25
N ALA A 37 -6.93 -11.18 -6.02
CA ALA A 37 -7.85 -12.22 -5.57
C ALA A 37 -7.28 -12.99 -4.37
N LEU A 38 -5.99 -13.35 -4.44
CA LEU A 38 -5.28 -14.07 -3.38
C LEU A 38 -5.18 -13.23 -2.09
N VAL A 39 -4.88 -11.93 -2.19
CA VAL A 39 -4.84 -11.04 -1.03
C VAL A 39 -6.22 -10.90 -0.41
N LYS A 40 -7.28 -10.81 -1.24
CA LYS A 40 -8.66 -10.72 -0.76
C LYS A 40 -9.04 -11.97 0.04
N GLU A 41 -8.75 -13.15 -0.49
CA GLU A 41 -9.00 -14.44 0.17
C GLU A 41 -8.25 -14.53 1.51
N ARG A 42 -6.94 -14.24 1.53
CA ARG A 42 -6.13 -14.30 2.76
C ARG A 42 -6.60 -13.34 3.85
N LEU A 43 -7.20 -12.22 3.46
CA LEU A 43 -7.69 -11.21 4.39
C LEU A 43 -9.18 -11.35 4.71
N GLU A 44 -9.85 -12.42 4.27
CA GLU A 44 -11.29 -12.62 4.44
C GLU A 44 -11.69 -12.65 5.93
N ALA A 45 -10.95 -13.38 6.76
CA ALA A 45 -11.20 -13.48 8.21
C ALA A 45 -10.84 -12.21 9.00
N VAL A 46 -10.07 -11.28 8.42
CA VAL A 46 -9.62 -10.06 9.12
C VAL A 46 -10.75 -9.03 9.14
N LYS A 47 -11.50 -8.96 10.25
CA LYS A 47 -12.67 -8.07 10.39
C LYS A 47 -12.35 -6.59 10.19
N HIS A 48 -11.22 -6.10 10.72
CA HIS A 48 -10.83 -4.70 10.68
C HIS A 48 -9.48 -4.52 9.98
N LYS A 49 -9.45 -3.72 8.92
CA LYS A 49 -8.24 -3.44 8.12
C LYS A 49 -7.93 -1.95 8.26
N ILE A 50 -6.95 -1.60 9.10
CA ILE A 50 -6.61 -0.21 9.41
C ILE A 50 -5.38 0.19 8.60
N LEU A 51 -5.51 1.23 7.77
CA LEU A 51 -4.43 1.75 6.94
C LEU A 51 -3.94 3.10 7.47
N ILE A 52 -2.66 3.18 7.82
CA ILE A 52 -2.03 4.40 8.36
C ILE A 52 -1.15 5.02 7.27
N LEU A 53 -1.57 6.19 6.77
CA LEU A 53 -0.88 6.91 5.69
C LEU A 53 -0.42 8.29 6.16
N SER A 54 0.72 8.74 5.63
CA SER A 54 1.22 10.10 5.79
C SER A 54 2.30 10.39 4.76
N GLY A 55 2.42 11.65 4.34
CA GLY A 55 3.24 12.07 3.21
C GLY A 55 4.75 11.92 3.41
N LYS A 56 5.36 12.79 4.23
CA LYS A 56 6.82 12.88 4.36
C LYS A 56 7.42 11.79 5.27
N GLY A 57 8.73 11.57 5.16
CA GLY A 57 9.50 10.78 6.12
C GLY A 57 9.57 11.47 7.49
N GLY A 58 9.69 10.69 8.57
CA GLY A 58 9.88 11.24 9.93
C GLY A 58 8.61 11.72 10.66
N VAL A 59 7.45 11.73 10.01
CA VAL A 59 6.16 12.16 10.58
C VAL A 59 5.54 11.20 11.63
N GLY A 60 6.23 10.12 11.99
CA GLY A 60 5.77 9.19 13.03
C GLY A 60 4.77 8.11 12.61
N LYS A 61 4.59 7.82 11.31
CA LYS A 61 3.70 6.73 10.83
C LYS A 61 3.92 5.42 11.58
N SER A 62 5.16 4.91 11.56
CA SER A 62 5.50 3.63 12.21
C SER A 62 5.31 3.67 13.72
N THR A 63 5.63 4.80 14.35
CA THR A 63 5.40 5.00 15.79
C THR A 63 3.92 4.90 16.13
N MET A 64 3.06 5.60 15.38
CA MET A 64 1.62 5.58 15.57
C MET A 64 1.04 4.18 15.31
N THR A 65 1.48 3.49 14.25
CA THR A 65 1.11 2.09 13.99
C THR A 65 1.46 1.19 15.18
N SER A 66 2.69 1.24 15.68
CA SER A 66 3.12 0.41 16.80
C SER A 66 2.33 0.69 18.09
N LEU A 67 2.04 1.95 18.37
CA LEU A 67 1.28 2.34 19.57
C LEU A 67 -0.18 1.88 19.49
N ILE A 68 -0.84 2.04 18.34
CA ILE A 68 -2.21 1.56 18.15
C ILE A 68 -2.25 0.03 18.26
N SER A 69 -1.34 -0.68 17.60
CA SER A 69 -1.29 -2.14 17.70
C SER A 69 -1.11 -2.61 19.14
N ARG A 70 -0.26 -1.94 19.93
CA ARG A 70 -0.04 -2.25 21.34
C ARG A 70 -1.26 -1.97 22.20
N ALA A 71 -1.95 -0.86 21.94
CA ALA A 71 -3.19 -0.52 22.66
C ALA A 71 -4.29 -1.54 22.38
N LEU A 72 -4.51 -1.90 21.11
CA LEU A 72 -5.53 -2.90 20.73
C LEU A 72 -5.24 -4.29 21.32
N ALA A 73 -3.97 -4.70 21.35
CA ALA A 73 -3.58 -5.98 21.97
C ALA A 73 -3.74 -5.98 23.50
N ALA A 74 -3.64 -4.82 24.15
CA ALA A 74 -3.81 -4.70 25.60
C ALA A 74 -5.28 -4.60 26.03
N ASP A 75 -6.15 -4.05 25.16
CA ASP A 75 -7.58 -3.88 25.42
C ASP A 75 -8.35 -5.22 25.43
N ASP A 76 -7.86 -6.20 24.66
CA ASP A 76 -8.49 -7.51 24.54
C ASP A 76 -7.44 -8.64 24.57
N PRO A 77 -6.95 -9.01 25.77
CA PRO A 77 -5.84 -9.96 25.92
C PRO A 77 -6.17 -11.39 25.49
N ASP A 78 -7.47 -11.73 25.40
CA ASP A 78 -7.95 -13.06 25.00
C ASP A 78 -8.24 -13.15 23.49
N ARG A 79 -8.22 -12.03 22.75
CA ARG A 79 -8.29 -12.06 21.28
C ARG A 79 -6.93 -12.37 20.67
N ASN A 80 -6.70 -13.66 20.42
CA ASN A 80 -5.89 -14.17 19.31
C ASN A 80 -6.36 -15.57 18.91
#